data_AF-A0A564YHM5-F1
#
_entry.id   AF-A0A564YHM5-F1
#
_cell.length_a   1.000
_cell.length_b   1.000
_cell.length_c   1.000
_cell.angle_alpha   90.00
_cell.angle_beta   90.00
_cell.angle_gamma   90.00
#
_symmetry.space_group_name_H-M   'P 1'
#
loop_
_entity.id
_entity.type
_entity.pdbx_description
1 polymer ?
#
loop_
_entity_poly.entity_id
_entity_poly.type
_entity_poly.pdbx_seq_one_letter_code
_entity_poly.pdbx_strand_id
1 'polypeptide(L)'
;MEYLHNSNLGVHGRLKSSNCVINGRWALRVTDFGIPHIFTLTGNSPSENIREKLWTAPELLRNNEAAFYGTKSGDVYSFAIIMHEILYQCKPYGPEALFPEEIIQRVIKLEDPPFRPTVRE
;
A
#
# COMPACT_ATOMS: atom_id res chain seq x y z
N MET A 1 1.18 -11.42 -6.80
CA MET A 1 0.14 -10.48 -7.25
C MET A 1 -0.47 -10.83 -8.60
N GLU A 2 0.28 -11.47 -9.51
CA GLU A 2 -0.22 -11.93 -10.81
C GLU A 2 -1.58 -12.66 -10.77
N TYR A 3 -1.74 -13.64 -9.87
CA TYR A 3 -3.01 -14.37 -9.71
C TYR A 3 -4.19 -13.42 -9.46
N LEU A 4 -4.06 -12.48 -8.53
CA LEU A 4 -5.12 -11.53 -8.21
C LEU A 4 -5.38 -10.57 -9.38
N HIS A 5 -4.31 -10.09 -10.02
CA HIS A 5 -4.40 -9.17 -11.15
C HIS A 5 -5.07 -9.78 -12.40
N ASN A 6 -5.01 -11.10 -12.54
CA ASN A 6 -5.69 -11.85 -13.60
C ASN A 6 -7.04 -12.43 -13.17
N SER A 7 -7.43 -12.24 -11.91
CA SER A 7 -8.75 -12.64 -11.41
C SER A 7 -9.82 -11.59 -11.74
N ASN A 8 -11.10 -11.94 -11.53
CA ASN A 8 -12.23 -11.02 -11.69
C ASN A 8 -12.18 -9.80 -10.76
N LEU A 9 -11.39 -9.86 -9.67
CA LEU A 9 -11.17 -8.70 -8.79
C LEU A 9 -10.19 -7.70 -9.41
N GLY A 10 -9.22 -8.18 -10.19
CA GLY A 10 -8.26 -7.38 -10.96
C GLY A 10 -7.22 -6.57 -10.15
N VAL A 11 -7.52 -6.15 -8.93
CA VAL A 11 -6.71 -5.26 -8.10
C VAL A 11 -6.94 -5.57 -6.61
N HIS A 12 -5.90 -5.43 -5.78
CA HIS A 12 -6.06 -5.46 -4.32
C HIS A 12 -6.48 -4.09 -3.79
N GLY A 13 -5.75 -3.05 -4.19
CA GLY A 13 -6.07 -1.64 -3.96
C GLY A 13 -5.79 -1.11 -2.55
N ARG A 14 -5.47 -2.00 -1.61
CA ARG A 14 -5.16 -1.68 -0.22
C ARG A 14 -4.06 -2.60 0.34
N LEU A 15 -3.14 -3.04 -0.51
CA LEU A 15 -2.07 -3.95 -0.12
C LEU A 15 -1.14 -3.26 0.89
N LYS A 16 -0.88 -3.93 2.03
CA LYS A 16 0.02 -3.47 3.09
C LYS A 16 0.56 -4.66 3.86
N SER A 17 1.64 -4.46 4.63
CA SER A 17 2.28 -5.55 5.38
C SER A 17 1.35 -6.30 6.33
N SER A 18 0.38 -5.62 6.96
CA SER A 18 -0.61 -6.27 7.82
C SER A 18 -1.56 -7.23 7.10
N ASN A 19 -1.69 -7.11 5.78
CA ASN A 19 -2.53 -7.99 4.96
C ASN A 19 -1.73 -9.19 4.39
N CYS A 20 -0.44 -9.28 4.70
CA CYS A 20 0.42 -10.40 4.36
C CYS A 20 0.56 -11.30 5.59
N VAL A 21 -0.28 -12.33 5.68
CA VAL A 21 -0.30 -13.24 6.84
C VAL A 21 0.43 -14.54 6.53
N ILE A 22 1.06 -15.12 7.53
CA ILE A 22 1.71 -16.44 7.44
C ILE A 22 0.80 -17.47 8.11
N ASN A 23 0.52 -18.59 7.43
CA ASN A 23 -0.25 -19.69 8.00
C ASN A 23 0.64 -20.71 8.74
N GLY A 24 0.02 -21.71 9.39
CA GLY A 24 0.76 -22.75 10.14
C GLY A 24 1.68 -23.65 9.30
N ARG A 25 1.67 -23.53 7.97
CA ARG A 25 2.59 -24.22 7.06
C ARG A 25 3.69 -23.29 6.52
N TRP A 26 3.91 -22.14 7.17
CA TRP A 26 4.89 -21.13 6.75
C TRP A 26 4.66 -20.58 5.33
N ALA A 27 3.41 -20.62 4.85
CA ALA A 27 3.07 -20.04 3.55
C ALA A 27 2.43 -18.66 3.73
N LEU A 28 2.92 -17.68 2.95
CA LEU A 28 2.35 -16.34 2.87
C LEU A 28 1.00 -16.38 2.16
N ARG A 29 0.02 -15.66 2.73
CA ARG A 29 -1.29 -15.41 2.15
C ARG A 29 -1.59 -13.93 2.18
N VAL A 30 -2.20 -13.45 1.11
CA VAL A 30 -2.67 -12.07 0.99
C VAL A 30 -4.16 -12.06 1.38
N THR A 31 -4.55 -11.15 2.29
CA THR A 31 -5.92 -11.01 2.81
C THR A 31 -6.51 -9.64 2.43
N ASP A 32 -7.78 -9.41 2.78
CA ASP A 32 -8.46 -8.11 2.64
C ASP A 32 -8.49 -7.52 1.21
N PHE A 33 -8.40 -8.37 0.20
CA PHE A 33 -8.73 -8.01 -1.19
C PHE A 33 -10.25 -7.96 -1.38
N GLY A 34 -10.72 -7.16 -2.35
CA GLY A 34 -12.15 -7.01 -2.64
C GLY A 34 -12.93 -6.12 -1.65
N ILE A 35 -12.29 -5.64 -0.58
CA ILE A 35 -12.88 -4.69 0.37
C ILE A 35 -13.41 -3.41 -0.30
N PRO A 36 -12.73 -2.79 -1.30
CA PRO A 36 -13.29 -1.65 -2.03
C PRO A 36 -14.69 -1.93 -2.61
N HIS A 37 -14.88 -3.11 -3.19
CA HIS A 37 -16.17 -3.51 -3.75
C HIS A 37 -17.23 -3.68 -2.66
N ILE A 38 -16.86 -4.24 -1.52
CA ILE A 38 -17.76 -4.37 -0.35
C ILE A 38 -18.21 -2.99 0.13
N PHE A 39 -17.30 -2.02 0.22
CA PHE A 39 -17.64 -0.65 0.61
C PHE A 39 -18.63 0.01 -0.36
N THR A 40 -18.45 -0.18 -1.68
CA THR A 40 -19.42 0.30 -2.67
C THR A 40 -20.82 -0.30 -2.44
N LEU A 41 -20.90 -1.59 -2.11
CA LEU A 41 -22.17 -2.28 -1.89
C LEU A 41 -22.83 -1.88 -0.56
N THR A 42 -22.05 -1.62 0.49
CA THR A 42 -22.59 -1.30 1.82
C THR A 42 -22.76 0.20 2.08
N GLY A 43 -22.22 1.06 1.21
CA GLY A 43 -22.18 2.51 1.44
C GLY A 43 -21.19 2.93 2.55
N ASN A 44 -20.30 2.03 2.97
CA ASN A 44 -19.25 2.34 3.93
C ASN A 44 -18.08 3.07 3.26
N SER A 45 -17.28 3.76 4.06
CA SER A 45 -16.03 4.40 3.60
C SER A 45 -14.78 3.72 4.18
N PRO A 46 -13.62 3.82 3.51
CA PRO A 46 -12.34 3.41 4.06
C PRO A 46 -12.00 4.20 5.34
N SER A 47 -11.14 3.62 6.18
CA SER A 47 -10.60 4.32 7.35
C SER A 47 -9.86 5.60 6.95
N GLU A 48 -10.08 6.68 7.69
CA GLU A 48 -9.31 7.93 7.54
C GLU A 48 -7.94 7.88 8.21
N ASN A 49 -7.53 6.73 8.76
CA ASN A 49 -6.24 6.59 9.42
C ASN A 49 -5.10 6.78 8.41
N ILE A 50 -4.42 7.91 8.52
CA ILE A 50 -3.31 8.32 7.66
C ILE A 50 -2.17 7.28 7.61
N ARG A 51 -1.98 6.50 8.68
CA ARG A 51 -0.96 5.43 8.70
C ARG A 51 -1.26 4.33 7.68
N GLU A 52 -2.53 4.08 7.35
CA GLU A 52 -2.88 3.09 6.34
C GLU A 52 -2.45 3.50 4.92
N LYS A 53 -2.16 4.78 4.70
CA LYS A 53 -1.78 5.32 3.40
C LYS A 53 -0.28 5.24 3.10
N LEU A 54 0.54 4.73 4.03
CA LEU A 54 2.00 4.64 3.85
C LEU A 54 2.42 3.70 2.71
N TRP A 55 1.57 2.74 2.34
CA TRP A 55 1.82 1.83 1.21
C TRP A 55 1.20 2.34 -0.10
N THR A 56 0.46 3.45 -0.06
CA THR A 56 -0.32 3.92 -1.19
C THR A 56 0.58 4.68 -2.17
N ALA A 57 0.44 4.35 -3.46
CA ALA A 57 1.22 4.95 -4.53
C ALA A 57 0.91 6.46 -4.69
N PRO A 58 1.89 7.27 -5.13
CA PRO A 58 1.73 8.73 -5.24
C PRO A 58 0.57 9.15 -6.16
N GLU A 59 0.30 8.41 -7.24
CA GLU A 59 -0.82 8.68 -8.13
C GLU A 59 -2.18 8.48 -7.46
N LEU A 60 -2.27 7.53 -6.53
CA LEU A 60 -3.47 7.26 -5.75
C LEU A 60 -3.61 8.28 -4.62
N LEU A 61 -2.52 8.67 -3.95
CA LEU A 61 -2.55 9.70 -2.92
C LEU A 61 -3.02 11.07 -3.45
N ARG A 62 -2.83 11.35 -4.74
CA ARG A 62 -3.28 12.58 -5.41
C ARG A 62 -4.71 12.52 -5.94
N ASN A 63 -5.31 11.33 -6.02
CA ASN A 63 -6.65 11.13 -6.57
C ASN A 63 -7.48 10.21 -5.65
N ASN A 64 -8.35 10.83 -4.84
CA ASN A 64 -9.18 10.12 -3.87
C ASN A 64 -10.14 9.09 -4.52
N GLU A 65 -10.68 9.36 -5.71
CA GLU A 65 -11.56 8.43 -6.41
C GLU A 65 -10.80 7.19 -6.85
N ALA A 66 -9.61 7.38 -7.44
CA ALA A 66 -8.73 6.28 -7.82
C ALA A 66 -8.22 5.51 -6.59
N ALA A 67 -7.92 6.21 -5.49
CA ALA A 67 -7.46 5.59 -4.23
C ALA A 67 -8.49 4.64 -3.62
N PHE A 68 -9.79 4.90 -3.83
CA PHE A 68 -10.85 4.05 -3.30
C PHE A 68 -10.77 2.63 -3.88
N TYR A 69 -10.55 2.51 -5.19
CA TYR A 69 -10.46 1.22 -5.90
C TYR A 69 -9.04 0.67 -5.98
N GLY A 70 -8.06 1.55 -6.05
CA GLY A 70 -6.66 1.23 -6.33
C GLY A 70 -6.43 0.85 -7.79
N THR A 71 -5.18 0.56 -8.12
CA THR A 71 -4.74 0.17 -9.47
C THR A 71 -3.72 -0.97 -9.41
N LYS A 72 -3.50 -1.66 -10.52
CA LYS A 72 -2.44 -2.69 -10.62
C LYS A 72 -1.05 -2.09 -10.37
N SER A 73 -0.77 -0.89 -10.89
CA SER A 73 0.49 -0.17 -10.61
C SER A 73 0.60 0.21 -9.13
N GLY A 74 -0.52 0.60 -8.52
CA GLY A 74 -0.59 0.90 -7.09
C GLY A 74 -0.22 -0.30 -6.24
N ASP A 75 -0.74 -1.50 -6.56
CA ASP A 75 -0.36 -2.74 -5.88
C ASP A 75 1.14 -3.06 -6.02
N VAL A 76 1.74 -2.78 -7.17
CA VAL A 76 3.19 -2.96 -7.40
C VAL A 76 4.00 -2.00 -6.52
N TYR A 77 3.57 -0.74 -6.41
CA TYR A 77 4.19 0.22 -5.50
C TYR A 77 4.08 -0.24 -4.04
N SER A 78 2.88 -0.63 -3.59
CA SER A 78 2.67 -1.13 -2.23
C SER A 78 3.54 -2.36 -1.94
N PHE A 79 3.68 -3.26 -2.90
CA PHE A 79 4.58 -4.41 -2.79
C PHE A 79 6.04 -3.97 -2.59
N ALA A 80 6.52 -2.94 -3.29
CA ALA A 80 7.87 -2.43 -3.10
C ALA A 80 8.11 -1.87 -1.69
N ILE A 81 7.12 -1.19 -1.10
CA ILE A 81 7.19 -0.73 0.30
C ILE A 81 7.25 -1.93 1.27
N ILE A 82 6.45 -2.98 1.04
CA ILE A 82 6.48 -4.21 1.84
C ILE A 82 7.85 -4.91 1.74
N MET A 83 8.44 -4.94 0.54
CA MET A 83 9.79 -5.48 0.35
C MET A 83 10.84 -4.67 1.09
N HIS A 84 10.73 -3.35 1.10
CA HIS A 84 11.60 -2.48 1.89
C HIS A 84 11.51 -2.83 3.39
N GLU A 85 10.30 -2.94 3.93
CA GLU A 85 10.09 -3.33 5.34
C GLU A 85 10.74 -4.68 5.68
N ILE A 86 10.62 -5.66 4.79
CA ILE A 86 11.19 -7.01 5.00
C ILE A 86 12.72 -6.99 4.94
N LEU A 87 13.29 -6.37 3.91
CA LEU A 87 14.74 -6.35 3.68
C LEU A 87 15.48 -5.56 4.77
N TYR A 88 14.90 -4.46 5.23
CA TYR A 88 15.51 -3.56 6.21
C TYR A 88 14.97 -3.74 7.63
N GLN A 89 14.04 -4.67 7.84
CA GLN A 89 13.40 -4.97 9.14
C GLN A 89 12.93 -3.70 9.86
N CYS A 90 12.26 -2.83 9.12
CA CYS A 90 11.85 -1.50 9.60
C CYS A 90 10.37 -1.23 9.32
N LYS A 91 9.90 -0.07 9.79
CA LYS A 91 8.59 0.47 9.40
C LYS A 91 8.65 0.98 7.95
N PRO A 92 7.49 1.23 7.31
CA PRO A 92 7.47 1.87 5.99
C PRO A 92 8.29 3.17 6.02
N TYR A 93 9.14 3.37 5.00
CA TYR A 93 10.08 4.50 4.87
C TYR A 93 11.28 4.50 5.84
N GLY A 94 11.49 3.42 6.59
CA GLY A 94 12.72 3.22 7.35
C GLY A 94 12.67 3.72 8.79
N PRO A 95 13.84 3.78 9.46
CA PRO A 95 13.94 4.15 10.87
C PRO A 95 13.91 5.67 11.12
N GLU A 96 13.94 6.48 10.06
CA GLU A 96 13.89 7.94 10.19
C GLU A 96 12.61 8.36 10.92
N ALA A 97 12.75 9.26 11.89
CA ALA A 97 11.66 9.71 12.75
C ALA A 97 10.73 10.72 12.06
N LEU A 98 10.29 10.41 10.85
CA LEU A 98 9.30 11.19 10.13
C LEU A 98 7.90 10.79 10.58
N PHE A 99 7.04 11.78 10.75
CA PHE A 99 5.62 11.53 11.00
C PHE A 99 4.94 11.01 9.72
N PRO A 100 3.95 10.09 9.80
CA PRO A 100 3.24 9.58 8.63
C PRO A 100 2.70 10.67 7.70
N GLU A 101 2.22 11.77 8.28
CA GLU A 101 1.74 12.96 7.59
C GLU A 101 2.84 13.57 6.73
N GLU A 102 4.04 13.73 7.27
CA GLU A 102 5.18 14.28 6.57
C GLU A 102 5.62 13.38 5.42
N ILE A 103 5.71 12.07 5.66
CA ILE A 103 6.01 11.06 4.63
C ILE A 103 5.02 11.20 3.48
N ILE A 104 3.73 11.15 3.76
CA ILE A 104 2.68 11.20 2.74
C ILE A 104 2.71 12.52 1.97
N GLN A 105 2.93 13.65 2.63
CA GLN A 105 3.06 14.95 1.96
C GLN A 105 4.24 14.96 0.99
N ARG A 106 5.39 14.39 1.37
CA ARG A 106 6.57 14.30 0.50
C ARG A 106 6.37 13.36 -0.68
N VAL A 107 5.69 12.22 -0.47
CA VAL A 107 5.30 11.29 -1.56
C VAL A 107 4.32 11.95 -2.53
N ILE A 108 3.37 12.72 -2.02
CA ILE A 108 2.42 13.49 -2.85
C ILE A 108 3.16 14.57 -3.64
N LYS A 109 4.18 15.21 -3.08
CA LYS A 109 5.00 16.17 -3.82
C LYS A 109 5.78 15.48 -4.94
N LEU A 110 5.89 16.14 -6.09
CA LEU A 110 6.74 15.71 -7.18
C LEU A 110 8.18 16.20 -6.91
N GLU A 111 8.78 15.68 -5.82
CA GLU A 111 10.20 15.94 -5.50
C GLU A 111 11.11 15.37 -6.60
N ASP A 112 12.27 16.01 -6.81
CA ASP A 112 13.32 15.53 -7.72
C ASP A 112 14.66 15.41 -6.95
N PRO A 113 15.14 14.18 -6.65
CA PRO A 113 14.52 12.89 -6.97
C PRO A 113 13.23 12.63 -6.15
N PRO A 114 12.32 11.75 -6.62
CA PRO A 114 11.11 11.41 -5.88
C PRO A 114 11.41 10.87 -4.49
N PHE A 115 10.67 11.34 -3.49
CA PHE A 115 10.80 10.83 -2.12
C PHE A 115 10.42 9.34 -2.08
N ARG A 116 11.33 8.53 -1.54
CA ARG A 116 11.21 7.07 -1.49
C ARG A 116 12.00 6.51 -0.30
N PRO A 117 11.70 5.29 0.17
CA PRO A 117 12.47 4.68 1.25
C PRO A 117 13.97 4.58 0.93
N THR A 118 14.81 4.87 1.92
CA THR A 118 16.26 4.77 1.80
C THR A 118 16.70 3.31 1.72
N VAL A 119 17.49 2.98 0.70
CA VAL A 119 18.11 1.68 0.47
C VAL A 119 19.59 1.85 0.80
N ARG A 120 20.07 1.19 1.86
CA ARG A 120 21.52 1.18 2.17
C ARG A 120 22.20 0.13 1.30
N GLU A 121 23.30 0.53 0.65
CA GLU A 121 24.22 -0.35 -0.10
C GLU A 121 25.07 -1.22 0.85
#